data_AF-A0A395RYQ7-F1
#
_entry.id   AF-A0A395RYQ7-F1
#
_cell.length_a   1.000
_cell.length_b   1.000
_cell.length_c   1.000
_cell.angle_alpha   90.00
_cell.angle_beta   90.00
_cell.angle_gamma   90.00
#
_symmetry.space_group_name_H-M   'P 1'
#
loop_
_entity.id
_entity.type
_entity.pdbx_description
1 polymer ?
#
loop_
_entity_poly.entity_id
_entity_poly.type
_entity_poly.pdbx_seq_one_letter_code
_entity_poly.pdbx_strand_id
1 'polypeptide(L)'
;METCFHMEFGLPLTGLEKFEEMIGLPDFSGPVTDEDYINNQTTHFQEHFASQIVLRRLSANFNSVLNKMFNPETSTSFPGFVNFNGTPSPGSATVMKQLDAQLDQWRGMLPSHLKWHENQDMPFSDPSQGAFNDVYAGQSLPSSYMFTPDLDTQPATYPFAADIQVALLRTRYSYNKYLIYRPCIYKVLHHPDSLTREDAEGAAECLKASLKWPIALSPTCTNKRLIPMPFFWSQNLFGILVLLQLSQQHSILLRIRSSLCGRRFDVEASQTVTTYLDWLRDMKKIDSTANWCWNIARLIYRLDD
;
A
#
# COMPACT_ATOMS: atom_id res chain seq x y z
N MET A 1 -4.40 8.94 12.75
CA MET A 1 -5.06 7.61 12.58
C MET A 1 -6.51 7.80 12.15
N GLU A 2 -7.25 8.68 12.83
CA GLU A 2 -8.63 9.04 12.51
C GLU A 2 -8.87 9.51 11.07
N THR A 3 -8.04 10.41 10.53
CA THR A 3 -8.18 10.89 9.14
C THR A 3 -8.15 9.75 8.12
N CYS A 4 -7.37 8.69 8.39
CA CYS A 4 -7.32 7.50 7.55
C CYS A 4 -8.67 6.77 7.55
N PHE A 5 -9.25 6.58 8.74
CA PHE A 5 -10.56 5.95 8.87
C PHE A 5 -11.68 6.74 8.21
N HIS A 6 -11.62 8.07 8.32
CA HIS A 6 -12.57 8.95 7.62
C HIS A 6 -12.44 8.82 6.10
N MET A 7 -11.23 8.87 5.57
CA MET A 7 -11.00 8.76 4.13
C MET A 7 -11.36 7.38 3.56
N GLU A 8 -11.08 6.31 4.30
CA GLU A 8 -11.22 4.93 3.81
C GLU A 8 -12.62 4.34 4.07
N PHE A 9 -13.29 4.74 5.16
CA PHE A 9 -14.57 4.16 5.58
C PHE A 9 -15.70 5.18 5.72
N GLY A 10 -15.43 6.47 5.50
CA GLY A 10 -16.43 7.53 5.70
C GLY A 10 -16.84 7.71 7.17
N LEU A 11 -16.06 7.19 8.12
CA LEU A 11 -16.37 7.34 9.54
C LEU A 11 -16.27 8.81 9.94
N PRO A 12 -17.17 9.32 10.81
CA PRO A 12 -17.14 10.70 11.24
C PRO A 12 -15.84 11.01 12.01
N LEU A 13 -15.28 12.19 11.77
CA LEU A 13 -14.16 12.71 12.56
C LEU A 13 -14.69 13.09 13.95
N THR A 14 -13.97 12.68 14.99
CA THR A 14 -14.28 12.98 16.40
C THR A 14 -13.82 14.38 16.81
N GLY A 15 -13.01 15.06 16.00
CA GLY A 15 -12.47 16.38 16.32
C GLY A 15 -11.02 16.34 16.83
N LEU A 16 -10.38 15.17 16.90
CA LEU A 16 -8.97 15.07 17.34
C LEU A 16 -8.01 15.79 16.42
N GLU A 17 -8.38 15.98 15.15
CA GLU A 17 -7.61 16.77 14.19
C GLU A 17 -7.39 18.22 14.66
N LYS A 18 -8.30 18.77 15.45
CA LYS A 18 -8.22 20.14 15.98
C LYS A 18 -7.12 20.29 17.03
N PHE A 19 -6.65 19.18 17.60
CA PHE A 19 -5.56 19.16 18.57
C PHE A 19 -4.20 18.89 17.93
N GLU A 20 -4.11 18.69 16.61
CA GLU A 20 -2.82 18.42 15.94
C GLU A 20 -1.82 19.57 16.12
N GLU A 21 -2.28 20.83 16.17
CA GLU A 21 -1.41 21.99 16.44
C GLU A 21 -0.99 22.09 17.92
N MET A 22 -1.81 21.55 18.83
CA MET A 22 -1.56 21.56 20.27
C MET A 22 -0.65 20.41 20.70
N ILE A 23 -0.76 19.26 20.04
CA ILE A 23 0.01 18.05 20.31
C ILE A 23 1.20 18.05 19.37
N GLY A 24 2.38 18.41 19.90
CA GLY A 24 3.63 18.33 19.16
C GLY A 24 3.92 16.91 18.64
N LEU A 25 4.88 16.79 17.72
CA LEU A 25 5.38 15.47 17.33
C LEU A 25 5.87 14.72 18.56
N PRO A 26 5.74 13.38 18.61
CA PRO A 26 6.27 12.59 19.70
C PRO A 26 7.73 12.96 19.94
N ASP A 27 8.01 13.49 21.13
CA ASP A 27 9.37 13.75 21.55
C ASP A 27 9.98 12.42 21.98
N PHE A 28 10.93 11.94 21.19
CA PHE A 28 11.74 10.78 21.56
C PHE A 28 12.91 11.24 22.42
N SER A 29 12.61 11.98 23.50
CA SER A 29 13.60 12.40 24.48
C SER A 29 14.37 11.16 24.95
N GLY A 30 15.67 11.33 25.09
CA GLY A 30 16.69 10.28 24.99
C GLY A 30 16.47 9.02 25.82
N PRO A 31 17.27 7.98 25.55
CA PRO A 31 17.13 6.68 26.20
C PRO A 31 17.11 6.81 27.72
N VAL A 32 16.18 6.12 28.38
CA VAL A 32 16.07 6.11 29.85
C VAL A 32 17.17 5.24 30.46
N THR A 33 17.67 4.27 29.69
CA THR A 33 18.73 3.33 30.07
C THR A 33 19.72 3.09 28.92
N ASP A 34 20.92 2.58 29.22
CA ASP A 34 21.90 2.21 28.19
C ASP A 34 21.37 1.09 27.27
N GLU A 35 20.53 0.19 27.80
CA GLU A 35 19.86 -0.84 27.00
C GLU A 35 18.87 -0.21 25.99
N ASP A 36 18.09 0.79 26.42
CA ASP A 36 17.21 1.54 25.52
C ASP A 36 18.02 2.25 24.43
N TYR A 37 19.18 2.80 24.77
CA TYR A 37 20.04 3.45 23.77
C TYR A 37 20.45 2.47 22.68
N ILE A 38 20.97 1.31 23.07
CA ILE A 38 21.42 0.27 22.14
C ILE A 38 20.26 -0.23 21.28
N ASN A 39 19.10 -0.49 21.89
CA ASN A 39 17.91 -0.96 21.18
C ASN A 39 17.35 0.10 20.22
N ASN A 40 17.39 1.38 20.61
CA ASN A 40 16.94 2.50 19.79
C ASN A 40 17.83 2.68 18.55
N GLN A 41 19.15 2.58 18.71
CA GLN A 41 20.08 2.58 17.59
C GLN A 41 19.86 1.36 16.69
N THR A 42 19.58 0.20 17.30
CA THR A 42 19.38 -1.06 16.58
C THR A 42 18.11 -1.04 15.70
N THR A 43 17.01 -0.52 16.24
CA THR A 43 15.71 -0.59 15.58
C THR A 43 15.47 0.49 14.55
N HIS A 44 16.26 1.57 14.56
CA HIS A 44 16.07 2.75 13.70
C HIS A 44 14.62 3.27 13.73
N PHE A 45 13.92 3.08 14.85
CA PHE A 45 12.47 3.25 14.92
C PHE A 45 12.05 4.69 14.58
N GLN A 46 12.84 5.70 14.99
CA GLN A 46 12.57 7.11 14.71
C GLN A 46 12.47 7.39 13.21
N GLU A 47 13.40 6.85 12.43
CA GLU A 47 13.46 7.02 10.98
C GLU A 47 12.26 6.33 10.30
N HIS A 48 11.85 5.18 10.85
CA HIS A 48 10.66 4.48 10.38
C HIS A 48 9.37 5.24 10.70
N PHE A 49 9.22 5.74 11.93
CA PHE A 49 8.08 6.57 12.32
C PHE A 49 7.99 7.86 11.51
N ALA A 50 9.11 8.56 11.32
CA ALA A 50 9.18 9.75 10.49
C ALA A 50 8.74 9.46 9.05
N SER A 51 9.27 8.37 8.45
CA SER A 51 8.90 7.93 7.11
C SER A 51 7.40 7.66 6.98
N GLN A 52 6.80 6.98 7.97
CA GLN A 52 5.36 6.72 7.99
C GLN A 52 4.52 8.00 8.16
N ILE A 53 4.95 8.96 8.98
CA ILE A 53 4.23 10.23 9.17
C ILE A 53 4.17 11.01 7.85
N VAL A 54 5.30 11.12 7.15
CA VAL A 54 5.36 11.83 5.85
C VAL A 54 4.47 11.13 4.82
N LEU A 55 4.52 9.80 4.72
CA LEU A 55 3.65 9.04 3.79
C LEU A 55 2.16 9.24 4.10
N ARG A 56 1.78 9.27 5.39
CA ARG A 56 0.40 9.53 5.80
C ARG A 56 -0.07 10.92 5.39
N ARG A 57 0.78 11.95 5.55
CA ARG A 57 0.47 13.33 5.12
C ARG A 57 0.30 13.41 3.60
N LEU A 58 1.18 12.75 2.84
CA LEU A 58 1.02 12.64 1.39
C LEU A 58 -0.29 11.95 1.02
N SER A 59 -0.62 10.83 1.66
CA SER A 59 -1.88 10.11 1.43
C SER A 59 -3.11 10.99 1.67
N ALA A 60 -3.13 11.77 2.75
CA ALA A 60 -4.22 12.71 3.03
C ALA A 60 -4.31 13.83 1.97
N ASN A 61 -3.16 14.35 1.54
CA ASN A 61 -3.11 15.34 0.46
C ASN A 61 -3.65 14.76 -0.86
N PHE A 62 -3.24 13.54 -1.23
CA PHE A 62 -3.67 12.87 -2.45
C PHE A 62 -5.18 12.68 -2.46
N ASN A 63 -5.76 12.19 -1.35
CA ASN A 63 -7.21 12.06 -1.21
C ASN A 63 -7.92 13.42 -1.36
N SER A 64 -7.39 14.50 -0.75
CA SER A 64 -7.97 15.84 -0.90
C SER A 64 -7.95 16.33 -2.35
N VAL A 65 -6.83 16.16 -3.05
CA VAL A 65 -6.67 16.57 -4.45
C VAL A 65 -7.61 15.76 -5.35
N LEU A 66 -7.65 14.44 -5.20
CA LEU A 66 -8.51 13.56 -6.00
C LEU A 66 -10.01 13.84 -5.73
N ASN A 67 -10.42 14.03 -4.48
CA ASN A 67 -11.80 14.36 -4.16
C ASN A 67 -12.24 15.70 -4.75
N LYS A 68 -11.40 16.74 -4.67
CA LYS A 68 -11.68 18.04 -5.32
C LYS A 68 -11.79 17.90 -6.83
N MET A 69 -11.01 17.01 -7.41
CA MET A 69 -10.99 16.79 -8.84
C MET A 69 -12.24 16.06 -9.34
N PHE A 70 -12.66 15.00 -8.66
CA PHE A 70 -13.72 14.10 -9.13
C PHE A 70 -15.09 14.37 -8.49
N ASN A 71 -15.17 15.19 -7.45
CA ASN A 71 -16.42 15.57 -6.79
C ASN A 71 -16.49 17.09 -6.49
N PRO A 72 -16.73 17.93 -7.51
CA PRO A 72 -16.77 19.39 -7.35
C PRO A 72 -18.02 19.92 -6.62
N GLU A 73 -19.07 19.11 -6.41
CA GLU A 73 -20.37 19.58 -5.91
C GLU A 73 -20.49 19.61 -4.37
N THR A 74 -19.55 19.03 -3.62
CA THR A 74 -19.59 18.98 -2.14
C THR A 74 -18.62 19.94 -1.44
N SER A 75 -17.94 20.84 -2.16
CA SER A 75 -17.07 21.81 -1.51
C SER A 75 -17.89 22.92 -0.86
N THR A 76 -18.06 22.86 0.46
CA THR A 76 -18.26 24.07 1.27
C THR A 76 -17.16 25.06 0.92
N SER A 77 -17.58 26.16 0.34
CA SER A 77 -16.77 27.21 -0.26
C SER A 77 -15.92 27.93 0.79
N PHE A 78 -14.59 27.87 0.63
CA PHE A 78 -13.68 28.89 1.15
C PHE A 78 -13.60 30.02 0.10
N PRO A 79 -13.78 31.30 0.47
CA PRO A 79 -13.71 32.40 -0.48
C PRO A 79 -12.25 32.62 -0.91
N GLY A 80 -11.94 32.39 -2.19
CA GLY A 80 -10.64 32.76 -2.75
C GLY A 80 -10.20 32.13 -4.08
N PHE A 81 -10.84 31.07 -4.60
CA PHE A 81 -10.39 30.44 -5.86
C PHE A 81 -11.56 30.09 -6.79
N VAL A 82 -11.34 30.37 -8.08
CA VAL A 82 -12.32 30.44 -9.17
C VAL A 82 -12.92 29.06 -9.51
N ASN A 83 -14.24 29.05 -9.72
CA ASN A 83 -15.04 27.91 -10.21
C ASN A 83 -14.52 27.34 -11.54
N PHE A 84 -14.44 26.02 -11.65
CA PHE A 84 -14.42 25.34 -12.94
C PHE A 84 -15.43 24.17 -12.98
N ASN A 85 -16.32 24.23 -13.96
CA ASN A 85 -17.38 23.25 -14.22
C ASN A 85 -16.83 21.86 -14.60
N GLY A 86 -17.55 20.83 -14.16
CA GLY A 86 -17.26 19.41 -14.40
C GLY A 86 -17.26 19.03 -15.87
N THR A 87 -16.06 18.86 -16.41
CA THR A 87 -15.71 17.98 -17.54
C THR A 87 -14.36 17.34 -17.21
N PRO A 88 -14.10 16.06 -17.55
CA PRO A 88 -12.79 15.46 -17.31
C PRO A 88 -11.79 16.12 -18.26
N SER A 89 -11.13 17.16 -17.76
CA SER A 89 -10.13 17.92 -18.49
C SER A 89 -8.85 17.06 -18.67
N PRO A 90 -8.09 17.25 -19.78
CA PRO A 90 -6.74 16.71 -19.97
C PRO A 90 -5.76 16.96 -18.80
N GLY A 91 -6.15 17.75 -17.79
CA GLY A 91 -5.44 17.88 -16.52
C GLY A 91 -5.45 16.65 -15.60
N SER A 92 -6.38 15.70 -15.73
CA SER A 92 -6.50 14.56 -14.78
C SER A 92 -5.28 13.67 -14.75
N ALA A 93 -4.84 13.22 -15.93
CA ALA A 93 -3.67 12.36 -16.05
C ALA A 93 -2.40 13.08 -15.58
N THR A 94 -2.28 14.38 -15.85
CA THR A 94 -1.17 15.20 -15.39
C THR A 94 -1.12 15.29 -13.86
N VAL A 95 -2.27 15.53 -13.22
CA VAL A 95 -2.38 15.54 -11.75
C VAL A 95 -2.00 14.17 -11.19
N MET A 96 -2.55 13.08 -11.72
CA MET A 96 -2.20 11.72 -11.25
C MET A 96 -0.70 11.42 -11.38
N LYS A 97 -0.08 11.77 -12.51
CA LYS A 97 1.38 11.64 -12.71
C LYS A 97 2.18 12.51 -11.73
N GLN A 98 1.69 13.70 -11.38
CA GLN A 98 2.32 14.55 -10.38
C GLN A 98 2.22 13.95 -8.97
N LEU A 99 1.08 13.34 -8.60
CA LEU A 99 0.92 12.67 -7.32
C LEU A 99 1.84 11.43 -7.22
N ASP A 100 1.92 10.63 -8.28
CA ASP A 100 2.82 9.48 -8.36
C ASP A 100 4.30 9.91 -8.26
N ALA A 101 4.68 10.98 -8.95
CA ALA A 101 6.02 11.55 -8.85
C ALA A 101 6.38 12.02 -7.42
N GLN A 102 5.43 12.60 -6.68
CA GLN A 102 5.63 12.96 -5.27
C GLN A 102 5.82 11.72 -4.38
N LEU A 103 5.07 10.65 -4.66
CA LEU A 103 5.20 9.38 -3.95
C LEU A 103 6.55 8.71 -4.24
N ASP A 104 7.03 8.79 -5.47
CA ASP A 104 8.37 8.35 -5.86
C ASP A 104 9.49 9.17 -5.25
N GLN A 105 9.32 10.50 -5.18
CA GLN A 105 10.25 11.38 -4.49
C GLN A 105 10.35 11.01 -3.01
N TRP A 106 9.21 10.78 -2.34
CA TRP A 106 9.20 10.30 -0.96
C TRP A 106 9.98 9.00 -0.78
N ARG A 107 9.77 8.01 -1.66
CA ARG A 107 10.52 6.76 -1.65
C ARG A 107 12.02 7.00 -1.85
N GLY A 108 12.39 7.94 -2.72
CA GLY A 108 13.78 8.32 -3.00
C GLY A 108 14.50 8.94 -1.81
N MET A 109 13.76 9.61 -0.92
CA MET A 109 14.26 10.26 0.31
C MET A 109 14.35 9.33 1.51
N LEU A 110 13.94 8.06 1.38
CA LEU A 110 14.03 7.11 2.49
C LEU A 110 15.49 6.84 2.89
N PRO A 111 15.75 6.62 4.19
CA PRO A 111 17.02 6.09 4.68
C PRO A 111 17.42 4.81 3.95
N SER A 112 18.73 4.57 3.83
CA SER A 112 19.29 3.44 3.08
C SER A 112 18.71 2.09 3.49
N HIS A 113 18.51 1.86 4.79
CA HIS A 113 17.97 0.61 5.33
C HIS A 113 16.46 0.41 5.05
N LEU A 114 15.71 1.48 4.76
CA LEU A 114 14.29 1.41 4.38
C LEU A 114 14.09 1.42 2.87
N LYS A 115 15.05 1.92 2.09
CA LYS A 115 14.93 2.14 0.64
C LYS A 115 14.77 0.82 -0.14
N TRP A 116 13.97 0.85 -1.21
CA TRP A 116 13.77 -0.28 -2.12
C TRP A 116 13.52 0.17 -3.56
N HIS A 117 13.65 -0.78 -4.49
CA HIS A 117 13.34 -0.58 -5.91
C HIS A 117 12.18 -1.51 -6.34
N GLU A 118 11.26 -1.02 -7.17
CA GLU A 118 10.08 -1.79 -7.64
C GLU A 118 10.44 -2.97 -8.56
N ASN A 119 11.53 -2.85 -9.34
CA ASN A 119 11.84 -3.76 -10.46
C ASN A 119 13.11 -4.59 -10.28
N GLN A 120 13.59 -4.75 -9.05
CA GLN A 120 14.79 -5.52 -8.82
C GLN A 120 14.62 -6.43 -7.61
N ASP A 121 14.54 -7.71 -7.93
CA ASP A 121 15.59 -8.70 -7.69
C ASP A 121 16.98 -8.15 -7.22
N MET A 122 17.03 -7.20 -6.27
CA MET A 122 18.24 -6.82 -5.53
C MET A 122 18.19 -7.28 -4.07
N PRO A 123 19.30 -7.82 -3.54
CA PRO A 123 19.34 -8.27 -2.18
C PRO A 123 19.00 -7.13 -1.22
N PHE A 124 18.13 -7.40 -0.25
CA PHE A 124 18.04 -6.64 0.97
C PHE A 124 19.45 -6.61 1.55
N SER A 125 20.10 -5.45 1.46
CA SER A 125 21.32 -5.21 2.21
C SER A 125 20.94 -5.44 3.66
N ASP A 126 21.47 -6.54 4.20
CA ASP A 126 21.23 -6.89 5.58
C ASP A 126 21.52 -5.64 6.43
N PRO A 127 20.54 -5.11 7.18
CA PRO A 127 20.77 -3.99 8.07
C PRO A 127 21.92 -4.32 9.04
N SER A 128 22.24 -5.62 9.23
CA SER A 128 23.40 -6.05 9.98
C SER A 128 24.76 -5.63 9.39
N GLN A 129 24.87 -5.45 8.08
CA GLN A 129 26.16 -5.31 7.38
C GLN A 129 26.87 -3.96 7.56
N GLY A 130 26.20 -2.94 8.11
CA GLY A 130 26.83 -1.63 8.37
C GLY A 130 27.14 -1.34 9.83
N ALA A 131 26.35 -1.88 10.77
CA ALA A 131 26.38 -1.48 12.18
C ALA A 131 26.36 -2.63 13.21
N PHE A 132 26.13 -3.88 12.79
CA PHE A 132 25.82 -4.98 13.73
C PHE A 132 26.83 -6.14 13.71
N ASN A 133 27.95 -6.02 12.99
CA ASN A 133 28.93 -7.09 12.86
C ASN A 133 29.56 -7.54 14.20
N ASP A 134 29.57 -6.69 15.23
CA ASP A 134 30.30 -7.01 16.47
C ASP A 134 29.46 -7.66 17.58
N VAL A 135 28.12 -7.81 17.42
CA VAL A 135 27.27 -8.35 18.51
C VAL A 135 26.42 -9.57 18.11
N TYR A 136 26.12 -9.79 16.82
CA TYR A 136 25.20 -10.85 16.40
C TYR A 136 25.82 -11.82 15.38
N ALA A 137 26.84 -12.55 15.79
CA ALA A 137 27.28 -13.75 15.08
C ALA A 137 26.20 -14.84 15.22
N GLY A 138 25.31 -15.01 14.23
CA GLY A 138 24.27 -16.04 14.38
C GLY A 138 23.52 -16.51 13.15
N GLN A 139 23.00 -15.63 12.29
CA GLN A 139 22.11 -16.10 11.21
C GLN A 139 22.31 -15.31 9.93
N SER A 140 22.93 -15.95 8.95
CA SER A 140 22.87 -15.51 7.56
C SER A 140 21.40 -15.48 7.13
N LEU A 141 20.89 -14.31 6.75
CA LEU A 141 19.56 -14.20 6.13
C LEU A 141 19.49 -15.15 4.92
N PRO A 142 18.52 -16.06 4.86
CA PRO A 142 18.50 -17.16 3.88
C PRO A 142 18.15 -16.71 2.46
N SER A 143 17.66 -15.48 2.29
CA SER A 143 17.16 -14.96 1.02
C SER A 143 17.78 -13.61 0.71
N SER A 144 18.16 -13.40 -0.56
CA SER A 144 18.46 -12.08 -1.08
C SER A 144 17.27 -11.14 -0.84
N TYR A 145 16.02 -11.59 -0.88
CA TYR A 145 14.84 -10.73 -0.71
C TYR A 145 14.21 -10.87 0.67
N MET A 146 13.78 -9.75 1.25
CA MET A 146 13.02 -9.75 2.51
C MET A 146 11.63 -10.38 2.36
N PHE A 147 10.98 -10.21 1.20
CA PHE A 147 9.63 -10.71 0.97
C PHE A 147 9.58 -11.67 -0.23
N THR A 148 8.86 -12.77 -0.09
CA THR A 148 8.63 -13.73 -1.17
C THR A 148 7.14 -14.10 -1.26
N PRO A 149 6.59 -14.25 -2.49
CA PRO A 149 5.26 -14.81 -2.67
C PRO A 149 5.20 -16.33 -2.46
N ASP A 150 6.34 -17.00 -2.34
CA ASP A 150 6.40 -18.41 -1.97
C ASP A 150 6.13 -18.58 -0.47
N LEU A 151 4.92 -19.01 -0.14
CA LEU A 151 4.47 -19.19 1.23
C LEU A 151 5.01 -20.46 1.88
N ASP A 152 5.56 -21.40 1.09
CA ASP A 152 6.14 -22.65 1.59
C ASP A 152 7.61 -22.47 2.02
N THR A 153 8.23 -21.35 1.64
CA THR A 153 9.58 -20.99 2.09
C THR A 153 9.61 -20.80 3.61
N GLN A 154 10.63 -21.37 4.26
CA GLN A 154 10.84 -21.21 5.70
C GLN A 154 10.90 -19.70 6.07
N PRO A 155 9.99 -19.20 6.91
CA PRO A 155 9.94 -17.78 7.25
C PRO A 155 11.23 -17.34 7.94
N ALA A 156 11.89 -16.33 7.37
CA ALA A 156 12.98 -15.65 8.03
C ALA A 156 12.46 -14.94 9.29
N THR A 157 13.21 -15.04 10.38
CA THR A 157 12.90 -14.31 11.63
C THR A 157 13.70 -13.02 11.66
N TYR A 158 12.98 -11.90 11.81
CA TYR A 158 13.60 -10.58 11.90
C TYR A 158 13.48 -10.04 13.33
N PRO A 159 14.57 -9.52 13.92
CA PRO A 159 14.51 -8.85 15.21
C PRO A 159 13.45 -7.74 15.22
N PHE A 160 12.79 -7.57 16.36
CA PHE A 160 11.82 -6.49 16.60
C PHE A 160 10.68 -6.39 15.56
N ALA A 161 10.36 -7.50 14.89
CA ALA A 161 9.37 -7.54 13.81
C ALA A 161 9.64 -6.51 12.70
N ALA A 162 10.92 -6.30 12.36
CA ALA A 162 11.32 -5.36 11.31
C ALA A 162 10.67 -5.69 9.95
N ASP A 163 10.42 -6.96 9.66
CA ASP A 163 9.69 -7.40 8.48
C ASP A 163 8.27 -6.82 8.42
N ILE A 164 7.52 -6.85 9.52
CA ILE A 164 6.16 -6.28 9.59
C ILE A 164 6.20 -4.77 9.38
N GLN A 165 7.17 -4.11 10.03
CA GLN A 165 7.35 -2.68 9.94
C GLN A 165 7.65 -2.25 8.50
N VAL A 166 8.59 -2.91 7.82
CA VAL A 166 8.91 -2.64 6.41
C VAL A 166 7.74 -3.02 5.49
N ALA A 167 7.08 -4.15 5.76
CA ALA A 167 5.94 -4.61 4.96
C ALA A 167 4.79 -3.60 4.97
N LEU A 168 4.47 -3.04 6.14
CA LEU A 168 3.45 -2.01 6.30
C LEU A 168 3.81 -0.75 5.51
N LEU A 169 5.05 -0.28 5.62
CA LEU A 169 5.52 0.93 4.92
C LEU A 169 5.42 0.76 3.39
N ARG A 170 5.97 -0.35 2.87
CA ARG A 170 5.97 -0.64 1.43
C ARG A 170 4.56 -0.89 0.90
N THR A 171 3.72 -1.59 1.67
CA THR A 171 2.31 -1.80 1.30
C THR A 171 1.56 -0.47 1.27
N ARG A 172 1.77 0.42 2.24
CA ARG A 172 1.13 1.75 2.23
C ARG A 172 1.56 2.59 1.03
N TYR A 173 2.82 2.47 0.58
CA TYR A 173 3.26 3.07 -0.69
C TYR A 173 2.47 2.50 -1.87
N SER A 174 2.43 1.16 -2.04
CA SER A 174 1.72 0.52 -3.15
C SER A 174 0.22 0.82 -3.13
N TYR A 175 -0.38 0.87 -1.93
CA TYR A 175 -1.77 1.26 -1.73
C TYR A 175 -2.05 2.70 -2.17
N ASN A 176 -1.17 3.65 -1.86
CA ASN A 176 -1.33 5.03 -2.33
C ASN A 176 -1.24 5.12 -3.85
N LYS A 177 -0.30 4.40 -4.47
CA LYS A 177 -0.20 4.33 -5.93
C LYS A 177 -1.45 3.71 -6.56
N TYR A 178 -1.97 2.64 -5.95
CA TYR A 178 -3.26 2.05 -6.33
C TYR A 178 -4.40 3.07 -6.26
N LEU A 179 -4.51 3.84 -5.17
CA LEU A 179 -5.55 4.87 -5.01
C LEU A 179 -5.43 6.01 -6.00
N ILE A 180 -4.21 6.50 -6.27
CA ILE A 180 -3.95 7.59 -7.24
C ILE A 180 -4.53 7.24 -8.61
N TYR A 181 -4.34 5.99 -9.05
CA TYR A 181 -4.75 5.55 -10.38
C TYR A 181 -6.10 4.80 -10.42
N ARG A 182 -6.73 4.54 -9.28
CA ARG A 182 -8.05 3.90 -9.19
C ARG A 182 -9.14 4.62 -10.00
N PRO A 183 -9.17 5.97 -10.10
CA PRO A 183 -10.12 6.67 -10.97
C PRO A 183 -10.04 6.26 -12.45
N CYS A 184 -8.86 5.86 -12.95
CA CYS A 184 -8.72 5.36 -14.31
C CYS A 184 -9.44 4.03 -14.50
N ILE A 185 -9.39 3.12 -13.51
CA ILE A 185 -10.16 1.87 -13.53
C ILE A 185 -11.66 2.16 -13.56
N TYR A 186 -12.12 3.09 -12.72
CA TYR A 186 -13.52 3.52 -12.72
C TYR A 186 -13.94 4.05 -14.11
N LYS A 187 -13.13 4.91 -14.72
CA LYS A 187 -13.41 5.46 -16.05
C LYS A 187 -13.47 4.37 -17.13
N VAL A 188 -12.57 3.38 -17.10
CA VAL A 188 -12.61 2.22 -18.02
C VAL A 188 -13.92 1.46 -17.91
N LEU A 189 -14.44 1.27 -16.68
CA LEU A 189 -15.63 0.47 -16.42
C LEU A 189 -16.95 1.22 -16.70
N HIS A 190 -16.99 2.54 -16.44
CA HIS A 190 -18.22 3.32 -16.48
C HIS A 190 -18.34 4.28 -17.67
N HIS A 191 -17.22 4.68 -18.27
CA HIS A 191 -17.18 5.67 -19.35
C HIS A 191 -16.26 5.25 -20.50
N PRO A 192 -16.43 4.03 -21.06
CA PRO A 192 -15.51 3.45 -22.05
C PRO A 192 -15.38 4.28 -23.33
N ASP A 193 -16.44 4.99 -23.74
CA ASP A 193 -16.46 5.83 -24.94
C ASP A 193 -15.59 7.10 -24.81
N SER A 194 -15.25 7.48 -23.58
CA SER A 194 -14.44 8.69 -23.27
C SER A 194 -12.99 8.38 -22.89
N LEU A 195 -12.56 7.12 -23.08
CA LEU A 195 -11.26 6.64 -22.65
C LEU A 195 -10.15 7.23 -23.54
N THR A 196 -9.20 7.93 -22.92
CA THR A 196 -7.97 8.36 -23.59
C THR A 196 -6.84 7.34 -23.40
N ARG A 197 -5.73 7.54 -24.12
CA ARG A 197 -4.53 6.71 -23.94
C ARG A 197 -3.96 6.85 -22.53
N GLU A 198 -3.97 8.05 -21.98
CA GLU A 198 -3.45 8.35 -20.65
C GLU A 198 -4.29 7.67 -19.56
N ASP A 199 -5.61 7.55 -19.76
CA ASP A 199 -6.48 6.78 -18.86
C ASP A 199 -6.12 5.29 -18.89
N ALA A 200 -5.86 4.74 -20.07
CA ALA A 200 -5.44 3.35 -20.23
C ALA A 200 -4.07 3.08 -19.58
N GLU A 201 -3.12 4.00 -19.73
CA GLU A 201 -1.83 3.96 -19.05
C GLU A 201 -2.01 4.02 -17.53
N GLY A 202 -2.85 4.93 -17.01
CA GLY A 202 -3.15 5.01 -15.59
C GLY A 202 -3.85 3.75 -15.05
N ALA A 203 -4.78 3.16 -15.81
CA ALA A 203 -5.39 1.88 -15.47
C ALA A 203 -4.35 0.75 -15.38
N ALA A 204 -3.35 0.75 -16.28
CA ALA A 204 -2.24 -0.20 -16.21
C ALA A 204 -1.37 0.01 -14.95
N GLU A 205 -1.09 1.26 -14.56
CA GLU A 205 -0.40 1.57 -13.30
C GLU A 205 -1.19 1.11 -12.07
N CYS A 206 -2.51 1.31 -12.06
CA CYS A 206 -3.37 0.83 -10.97
C CYS A 206 -3.31 -0.69 -10.82
N LEU A 207 -3.39 -1.43 -11.94
CA LEU A 207 -3.28 -2.88 -11.96
C LEU A 207 -1.93 -3.36 -11.45
N LYS A 208 -0.82 -2.73 -11.88
CA LYS A 208 0.53 -3.07 -11.40
C LYS A 208 0.70 -2.79 -9.91
N ALA A 209 0.21 -1.63 -9.44
CA ALA A 209 0.26 -1.24 -8.03
C ALA A 209 -0.55 -2.15 -7.10
N SER A 210 -1.47 -2.95 -7.66
CA SER A 210 -2.29 -3.90 -6.90
C SER A 210 -1.56 -5.21 -6.57
N LEU A 211 -0.40 -5.46 -7.17
CA LEU A 211 0.30 -6.74 -7.06
C LEU A 211 1.25 -6.81 -5.86
N LYS A 212 1.40 -8.03 -5.31
CA LYS A 212 2.45 -8.42 -4.35
C LYS A 212 2.64 -7.47 -3.16
N TRP A 213 1.56 -7.05 -2.51
CA TRP A 213 1.68 -6.22 -1.31
C TRP A 213 2.40 -6.98 -0.19
N PRO A 214 3.53 -6.47 0.33
CA PRO A 214 4.36 -7.17 1.30
C PRO A 214 3.66 -7.70 2.54
N ILE A 215 2.57 -7.05 3.00
CA ILE A 215 1.79 -7.56 4.15
C ILE A 215 1.24 -8.97 3.94
N ALA A 216 1.03 -9.40 2.70
CA ALA A 216 0.50 -10.72 2.35
C ALA A 216 1.61 -11.71 1.93
N LEU A 217 2.88 -11.29 1.94
CA LEU A 217 4.02 -12.12 1.53
C LEU A 217 4.72 -12.72 2.76
N SER A 218 5.46 -13.80 2.55
CA SER A 218 6.33 -14.37 3.59
C SER A 218 7.53 -13.44 3.83
N PRO A 219 7.97 -13.23 5.10
CA PRO A 219 7.47 -13.87 6.32
C PRO A 219 6.27 -13.18 6.98
N THR A 220 5.92 -11.97 6.57
CA THR A 220 4.89 -11.16 7.25
C THR A 220 3.53 -11.86 7.33
N CYS A 221 3.19 -12.68 6.34
CA CYS A 221 1.98 -13.50 6.33
C CYS A 221 1.90 -14.53 7.47
N THR A 222 2.98 -14.84 8.19
CA THR A 222 2.89 -15.73 9.37
C THR A 222 2.51 -14.98 10.63
N ASN A 223 2.58 -13.66 10.62
CA ASN A 223 2.34 -12.78 11.76
C ASN A 223 1.18 -11.80 11.52
N LYS A 224 0.14 -12.23 10.77
CA LYS A 224 -1.02 -11.40 10.36
C LYS A 224 -1.70 -10.65 11.52
N ARG A 225 -1.66 -11.21 12.74
CA ARG A 225 -2.24 -10.58 13.96
C ARG A 225 -1.48 -9.36 14.47
N LEU A 226 -0.21 -9.21 14.11
CA LEU A 226 0.60 -8.04 14.47
C LEU A 226 0.38 -6.86 13.49
N ILE A 227 -0.35 -7.08 12.40
CA ILE A 227 -0.67 -6.04 11.43
C ILE A 227 -1.83 -5.20 11.97
N PRO A 228 -1.65 -3.87 12.11
CA PRO A 228 -2.73 -2.99 12.52
C PRO A 228 -3.87 -2.97 11.51
N MET A 229 -5.11 -2.96 12.01
CA MET A 229 -6.34 -2.85 11.22
C MET A 229 -6.48 -3.98 10.17
N PRO A 230 -6.50 -5.25 10.58
CA PRO A 230 -6.60 -6.37 9.64
C PRO A 230 -7.84 -6.34 8.75
N PHE A 231 -8.98 -5.84 9.25
CA PHE A 231 -10.21 -5.67 8.48
C PHE A 231 -10.01 -4.76 7.26
N PHE A 232 -9.25 -3.67 7.42
CA PHE A 232 -8.95 -2.72 6.36
C PHE A 232 -8.17 -3.38 5.23
N TRP A 233 -7.12 -4.13 5.58
CA TRP A 233 -6.33 -4.84 4.60
C TRP A 233 -7.14 -5.94 3.93
N SER A 234 -7.91 -6.72 4.69
CA SER A 234 -8.77 -7.77 4.14
C SER A 234 -9.76 -7.24 3.09
N GLN A 235 -10.39 -6.09 3.36
CA GLN A 235 -11.29 -5.44 2.41
C GLN A 235 -10.57 -4.99 1.13
N ASN A 236 -9.38 -4.40 1.24
CA ASN A 236 -8.62 -3.92 0.08
C ASN A 236 -8.04 -5.06 -0.75
N LEU A 237 -7.49 -6.09 -0.10
CA LEU A 237 -7.00 -7.30 -0.78
C LEU A 237 -8.14 -8.01 -1.51
N PHE A 238 -9.33 -8.09 -0.90
CA PHE A 238 -10.54 -8.58 -1.57
C PHE A 238 -10.94 -7.71 -2.78
N GLY A 239 -10.94 -6.38 -2.64
CA GLY A 239 -11.21 -5.47 -3.76
C GLY A 239 -10.25 -5.68 -4.93
N ILE A 240 -8.97 -5.94 -4.65
CA ILE A 240 -7.97 -6.27 -5.66
C ILE A 240 -8.26 -7.64 -6.30
N LEU A 241 -8.63 -8.66 -5.51
CA LEU A 241 -9.03 -9.95 -6.06
C LEU A 241 -10.19 -9.82 -7.05
N VAL A 242 -11.19 -8.98 -6.74
CA VAL A 242 -12.28 -8.68 -7.68
C VAL A 242 -11.76 -7.97 -8.92
N LEU A 243 -10.91 -6.95 -8.75
CA LEU A 243 -10.30 -6.21 -9.87
C LEU A 243 -9.48 -7.11 -10.80
N LEU A 244 -8.65 -8.00 -10.25
CA LEU A 244 -7.84 -8.93 -11.02
C LEU A 244 -8.72 -9.90 -11.82
N GLN A 245 -9.81 -10.41 -11.23
CA GLN A 245 -10.77 -11.23 -11.95
C GLN A 245 -11.47 -10.44 -13.07
N LEU A 246 -11.94 -9.23 -12.78
CA LEU A 246 -12.57 -8.35 -13.78
C LEU A 246 -11.61 -8.02 -14.92
N SER A 247 -10.32 -7.85 -14.63
CA SER A 247 -9.30 -7.57 -15.65
C SER A 247 -9.13 -8.69 -16.68
N GLN A 248 -9.56 -9.92 -16.36
CA GLN A 248 -9.55 -11.06 -17.27
C GLN A 248 -10.83 -11.17 -18.10
N GLN A 249 -11.95 -10.64 -17.59
CA GLN A 249 -13.28 -10.80 -18.20
C GLN A 249 -13.71 -9.59 -19.02
N HIS A 250 -13.36 -8.38 -18.57
CA HIS A 250 -13.74 -7.13 -19.23
C HIS A 250 -12.81 -6.85 -20.41
N SER A 251 -13.37 -6.75 -21.62
CA SER A 251 -12.61 -6.67 -22.88
C SER A 251 -11.55 -5.55 -22.92
N ILE A 252 -11.90 -4.36 -22.43
CA ILE A 252 -10.97 -3.22 -22.41
C ILE A 252 -9.85 -3.43 -21.39
N LEU A 253 -10.18 -3.96 -20.20
CA LEU A 253 -9.17 -4.21 -19.17
C LEU A 253 -8.25 -5.36 -19.59
N LEU A 254 -8.78 -6.39 -20.26
CA LEU A 254 -7.98 -7.48 -20.83
C LEU A 254 -6.99 -6.95 -21.89
N ARG A 255 -7.42 -6.00 -22.71
CA ARG A 255 -6.54 -5.32 -23.67
C ARG A 255 -5.46 -4.51 -22.96
N ILE A 256 -5.81 -3.73 -21.93
CA ILE A 256 -4.83 -2.97 -21.14
C ILE A 256 -3.82 -3.90 -20.46
N ARG A 257 -4.31 -4.96 -19.81
CA ARG A 257 -3.52 -6.02 -19.18
C ARG A 257 -2.50 -6.63 -20.14
N SER A 258 -2.93 -7.03 -21.33
CA SER A 258 -2.06 -7.67 -22.32
C SER A 258 -1.07 -6.72 -23.01
N SER A 259 -1.38 -5.42 -23.10
CA SER A 259 -0.57 -4.46 -23.88
C SER A 259 0.28 -3.49 -23.05
N LEU A 260 -0.13 -3.14 -21.82
CA LEU A 260 0.48 -2.07 -21.02
C LEU A 260 1.04 -2.54 -19.67
N CYS A 261 0.60 -3.68 -19.12
CA CYS A 261 1.06 -4.13 -17.80
C CYS A 261 2.41 -4.87 -17.82
N GLY A 262 2.91 -5.22 -19.01
CA GLY A 262 4.21 -5.88 -19.18
C GLY A 262 4.16 -7.42 -19.12
N ARG A 263 5.24 -8.07 -19.57
CA ARG A 263 5.26 -9.52 -19.83
C ARG A 263 5.13 -10.41 -18.59
N ARG A 264 5.59 -9.94 -17.43
CA ARG A 264 5.54 -10.71 -16.18
C ARG A 264 4.21 -10.56 -15.44
N PHE A 265 3.35 -9.62 -15.85
CA PHE A 265 2.15 -9.25 -15.10
C PHE A 265 1.25 -10.43 -14.78
N ASP A 266 1.01 -11.34 -15.74
CA ASP A 266 0.13 -12.49 -15.52
C ASP A 266 0.66 -13.44 -14.43
N VAL A 267 1.97 -13.72 -14.46
CA VAL A 267 2.63 -14.55 -13.45
C VAL A 267 2.54 -13.89 -12.07
N GLU A 268 2.80 -12.59 -11.99
CA GLU A 268 2.76 -11.83 -10.74
C GLU A 268 1.35 -11.67 -10.20
N ALA A 269 0.35 -11.54 -11.08
CA ALA A 269 -1.06 -11.52 -10.71
C ALA A 269 -1.49 -12.87 -10.14
N SER A 270 -1.08 -14.00 -10.74
CA SER A 270 -1.37 -15.33 -10.19
C SER A 270 -0.75 -15.55 -8.81
N GLN A 271 0.49 -15.09 -8.61
CA GLN A 271 1.14 -15.11 -7.29
C GLN A 271 0.37 -14.24 -6.28
N THR A 272 -0.02 -13.03 -6.68
CA THR A 272 -0.82 -12.11 -5.84
C THR A 272 -2.17 -12.70 -5.45
N VAL A 273 -2.88 -13.32 -6.40
CA VAL A 273 -4.16 -14.00 -6.12
C VAL A 273 -3.96 -15.08 -5.06
N THR A 274 -2.90 -15.89 -5.19
CA THR A 274 -2.59 -16.96 -4.24
C THR A 274 -2.36 -16.40 -2.83
N THR A 275 -1.50 -15.39 -2.69
CA THR A 275 -1.16 -14.82 -1.38
C THR A 275 -2.32 -14.05 -0.74
N TYR A 276 -3.16 -13.38 -1.53
CA TYR A 276 -4.31 -12.64 -1.00
C TYR A 276 -5.46 -13.57 -0.60
N LEU A 277 -5.67 -14.67 -1.33
CA LEU A 277 -6.61 -15.71 -0.91
C LEU A 277 -6.16 -16.40 0.38
N ASP A 278 -4.86 -16.69 0.52
CA ASP A 278 -4.29 -17.22 1.76
C ASP A 278 -4.49 -16.28 2.94
N TRP A 279 -4.27 -14.97 2.75
CA TRP A 279 -4.61 -13.96 3.75
C TRP A 279 -6.07 -14.07 4.22
N LEU A 280 -7.02 -14.05 3.30
CA LEU A 280 -8.45 -14.11 3.64
C LEU A 280 -8.82 -15.43 4.32
N ARG A 281 -8.26 -16.56 3.85
CA ARG A 281 -8.51 -17.89 4.42
C ARG A 281 -8.09 -17.97 5.89
N ASP A 282 -6.95 -17.40 6.24
CA ASP A 282 -6.48 -17.42 7.62
C ASP A 282 -7.25 -16.45 8.50
N MET A 283 -7.52 -15.25 7.99
CA MET A 283 -8.16 -14.19 8.76
C MET A 283 -9.65 -14.45 8.98
N LYS A 284 -10.32 -15.29 8.17
CA LYS A 284 -11.77 -15.58 8.30
C LYS A 284 -12.20 -16.07 9.69
N LYS A 285 -11.28 -16.71 10.44
CA LYS A 285 -11.56 -17.25 11.78
C LYS A 285 -11.55 -16.19 12.88
N ILE A 286 -10.96 -15.02 12.63
CA ILE A 286 -10.71 -13.99 13.66
C ILE A 286 -11.28 -12.61 13.30
N ASP A 287 -11.59 -12.38 12.02
CA ASP A 287 -12.08 -11.11 11.50
C ASP A 287 -13.35 -11.33 10.65
N SER A 288 -14.45 -10.69 11.04
CA SER A 288 -15.76 -10.85 10.38
C SER A 288 -15.79 -10.29 8.96
N THR A 289 -15.05 -9.21 8.70
CA THR A 289 -14.87 -8.65 7.35
C THR A 289 -14.12 -9.63 6.46
N ALA A 290 -13.03 -10.21 6.95
CA ALA A 290 -12.28 -11.25 6.25
C ALA A 290 -13.14 -12.49 5.98
N ASN A 291 -14.00 -12.89 6.94
CA ASN A 291 -14.95 -13.98 6.73
C ASN A 291 -15.94 -13.68 5.61
N TRP A 292 -16.52 -12.49 5.60
CA TRP A 292 -17.40 -12.07 4.51
C TRP A 292 -16.65 -12.06 3.16
N CYS A 293 -15.47 -11.44 3.10
CA CYS A 293 -14.62 -11.40 1.91
C CYS A 293 -14.26 -12.79 1.39
N TRP A 294 -13.88 -13.73 2.26
CA TRP A 294 -13.57 -15.12 1.91
C TRP A 294 -14.76 -15.81 1.25
N ASN A 295 -15.96 -15.67 1.84
CA ASN A 295 -17.17 -16.32 1.34
C ASN A 295 -17.58 -15.85 -0.06
N ILE A 296 -17.25 -14.61 -0.43
CA ILE A 296 -17.46 -14.10 -1.79
C ILE A 296 -16.29 -14.51 -2.71
N ALA A 297 -15.05 -14.37 -2.25
CA ALA A 297 -13.87 -14.71 -3.04
C ALA A 297 -13.86 -16.18 -3.48
N ARG A 298 -14.26 -17.12 -2.60
CA ARG A 298 -14.37 -18.55 -2.95
C ARG A 298 -15.31 -18.80 -4.12
N LEU A 299 -16.40 -18.03 -4.24
CA LEU A 299 -17.36 -18.16 -5.32
C LEU A 299 -16.80 -17.61 -6.64
N ILE A 300 -16.13 -16.46 -6.57
CA ILE A 300 -15.49 -15.81 -7.72
C ILE A 300 -14.39 -16.70 -8.30
N TYR A 301 -13.56 -17.30 -7.44
CA TYR A 301 -12.40 -18.10 -7.81
C TYR A 301 -12.68 -19.62 -7.85
N ARG A 302 -13.93 -20.04 -7.59
CA ARG A 302 -14.36 -21.45 -7.58
C ARG A 302 -13.48 -22.33 -6.68
N LEU A 303 -13.28 -21.87 -5.46
CA LEU A 303 -12.48 -22.56 -4.45
C LEU A 303 -13.38 -23.43 -3.56
N ASP A 304 -12.84 -24.56 -3.11
CA ASP A 304 -13.44 -25.37 -2.05
C ASP A 304 -13.28 -24.68 -0.67
N ASP A 305 -14.06 -25.15 0.33
CA ASP A 305 -14.21 -24.51 1.66
C ASP A 305 -12.96 -24.42 2.55
#